data_AF-G4T0Y9-F1
#
_entry.id   AF-G4T0Y9-F1
#
_cell.length_a   1.000
_cell.length_b   1.000
_cell.length_c   1.000
_cell.angle_alpha   90.00
_cell.angle_beta   90.00
_cell.angle_gamma   90.00
#
_symmetry.space_group_name_H-M   'P 1'
#
loop_
_entity.id
_entity.type
_entity.pdbx_description
1 polymer ?
#
loop_
_entity_poly.entity_id
_entity_poly.type
_entity_poly.pdbx_seq_one_letter_code
_entity_poly.pdbx_strand_id
1 'polypeptide(L)'
;MIEPLHHLKSSVFIALSVISTTLIGCTIGPDMKRVPIDAASVKQIFFEIDIEAAGYQADDTANHEMAETIASHLNEWGYTIGSDADKPAGHRMQATIEAVKHGSTPTGFSFTAGNSDPRAVNFQKAEIVPITCSLISTANSTESADYTMEFIAKPLSGGEKRSRLIDQVSTVCLNLLKSLKVQPEERADALQATSPSWAPDVLIETVEEPETQTEPGKPVPSETNDVNAEKKSYKQITIHNQGSPVILKLGHERK
;
A
#
# COMPACT_ATOMS: atom_id res chain seq x y z
N MET A 1 -34.48 81.53 -12.12
CA MET A 1 -35.06 80.23 -12.53
C MET A 1 -35.04 79.35 -11.30
N ILE A 2 -36.08 79.42 -10.46
CA ILE A 2 -37.28 78.57 -10.48
C ILE A 2 -36.95 77.11 -10.08
N GLU A 3 -37.28 76.83 -8.82
CA GLU A 3 -37.54 75.55 -8.12
C GLU A 3 -38.49 74.59 -8.89
N PRO A 4 -38.70 73.29 -8.54
CA PRO A 4 -38.92 72.82 -7.15
C PRO A 4 -38.55 71.37 -6.74
N LEU A 5 -38.70 71.18 -5.41
CA LEU A 5 -38.89 69.95 -4.65
C LEU A 5 -39.95 68.97 -5.21
N HIS A 6 -39.69 67.67 -5.05
CA HIS A 6 -40.65 66.59 -4.78
C HIS A 6 -39.87 65.50 -3.99
N HIS A 7 -40.09 65.23 -2.70
CA HIS A 7 -41.21 64.50 -2.07
C HIS A 7 -41.61 63.22 -2.84
N LEU A 8 -41.25 62.02 -2.32
CA LEU A 8 -42.21 60.95 -1.96
C LEU A 8 -41.52 59.63 -1.53
N LYS A 9 -41.88 59.20 -0.31
CA LYS A 9 -42.25 57.84 0.14
C LYS A 9 -41.26 56.67 0.10
N SER A 10 -40.83 56.33 1.31
CA SER A 10 -40.97 55.01 1.96
C SER A 10 -41.63 53.91 1.13
N SER A 11 -40.89 52.82 0.90
CA SER A 11 -41.44 51.47 0.74
C SER A 11 -40.40 50.47 1.22
N VAL A 12 -40.50 50.16 2.50
CA VAL A 12 -39.86 49.02 3.15
C VAL A 12 -40.53 47.76 2.58
N PHE A 13 -39.88 47.13 1.60
CA PHE A 13 -40.22 45.77 1.20
C PHE A 13 -39.33 44.81 2.00
N ILE A 14 -39.88 44.33 3.12
CA ILE A 14 -39.38 43.14 3.80
C ILE A 14 -39.75 41.95 2.90
N ALA A 15 -38.83 41.58 2.02
CA ALA A 15 -38.87 40.28 1.38
C ALA A 15 -38.32 39.25 2.37
N LEU A 16 -39.24 38.58 3.06
CA LEU A 16 -38.97 37.36 3.82
C LEU A 16 -38.50 36.28 2.81
N SER A 17 -37.19 36.23 2.57
CA SER A 17 -36.59 35.07 1.91
C SER A 17 -36.49 33.96 2.96
N VAL A 18 -37.46 33.05 2.91
CA VAL A 18 -37.41 31.78 3.64
C VAL A 18 -36.28 30.97 3.03
N ILE A 19 -35.08 31.10 3.60
CA ILE A 19 -33.93 30.27 3.30
C ILE A 19 -34.26 28.88 3.86
N SER A 20 -34.87 28.04 3.02
CA SER A 20 -34.98 26.61 3.23
C SER A 20 -33.56 26.05 3.25
N THR A 21 -32.99 25.89 4.44
CA THR A 21 -31.80 25.10 4.68
C THR A 21 -32.16 23.64 4.43
N THR A 22 -32.01 23.18 3.19
CA THR A 22 -31.99 21.75 2.88
C THR A 22 -30.80 21.15 3.61
N LEU A 23 -31.08 20.43 4.69
CA LEU A 23 -30.15 19.52 5.34
C LEU A 23 -29.74 18.49 4.29
N ILE A 24 -28.59 18.70 3.65
CA ILE A 24 -27.90 17.66 2.89
C ILE A 24 -27.41 16.67 3.95
N GLY A 25 -28.25 15.68 4.25
CA GLY A 25 -27.83 14.53 5.04
C GLY A 25 -26.71 13.84 4.28
N CYS A 26 -25.53 13.77 4.90
CA CYS A 26 -24.47 12.89 4.45
C CYS A 26 -25.00 11.45 4.49
N THR A 27 -25.55 10.97 3.38
CA THR A 27 -25.80 9.55 3.20
C THR A 27 -24.43 8.89 3.14
N ILE A 28 -24.01 8.31 4.25
CA ILE A 28 -22.92 7.34 4.26
C ILE A 28 -23.39 6.23 3.32
N GLY A 29 -22.83 6.21 2.12
CA GLY A 29 -23.15 5.20 1.12
C GLY A 29 -22.94 3.81 1.69
N PRO A 30 -23.70 2.80 1.24
CA PRO A 30 -23.53 1.44 1.72
C PRO A 30 -22.08 1.02 1.52
N ASP A 31 -21.44 0.63 2.62
CA ASP A 31 -20.09 0.06 2.64
C ASP A 31 -20.10 -1.20 1.78
N MET A 32 -19.67 -1.07 0.53
CA MET A 32 -19.66 -2.17 -0.42
C MET A 32 -18.62 -3.18 0.07
N LYS A 33 -19.09 -4.32 0.58
CA LYS A 33 -18.23 -5.43 0.98
C LYS A 33 -17.36 -5.83 -0.21
N ARG A 34 -16.05 -5.61 -0.08
CA ARG A 34 -15.07 -6.03 -1.07
C ARG A 34 -14.97 -7.55 -1.11
N VAL A 35 -14.96 -8.09 -2.32
CA VAL A 35 -14.73 -9.52 -2.57
C VAL A 35 -13.22 -9.74 -2.66
N PRO A 36 -12.65 -10.75 -1.99
CA PRO A 36 -11.23 -11.03 -2.09
C PRO A 36 -10.86 -11.45 -3.51
N ILE A 37 -9.68 -11.02 -3.97
CA ILE A 37 -9.14 -11.38 -5.29
C ILE A 37 -8.77 -12.87 -5.32
N ASP A 38 -9.20 -13.57 -6.38
CA ASP A 38 -8.64 -14.88 -6.71
C ASP A 38 -7.26 -14.72 -7.38
N ALA A 39 -6.20 -15.03 -6.65
CA ALA A 39 -4.82 -14.91 -7.10
C ALA A 39 -4.52 -15.68 -8.39
N ALA A 40 -5.22 -16.80 -8.65
CA ALA A 40 -5.04 -17.59 -9.86
C ALA A 40 -5.61 -16.92 -11.12
N SER A 41 -6.51 -15.95 -10.96
CA SER A 41 -7.11 -15.19 -12.05
C SER A 41 -6.22 -14.02 -12.50
N VAL A 42 -5.24 -13.63 -11.70
CA VAL A 42 -4.32 -12.53 -11.96
C VAL A 42 -3.26 -12.96 -12.95
N LYS A 43 -3.37 -12.51 -14.21
CA LYS A 43 -2.41 -12.83 -15.29
C LYS A 43 -1.71 -11.59 -15.82
N GLN A 44 -2.48 -10.71 -16.46
CA GLN A 44 -1.97 -9.47 -17.03
C GLN A 44 -2.53 -8.30 -16.23
N ILE A 45 -1.64 -7.47 -15.72
CA ILE A 45 -1.96 -6.31 -14.89
C ILE A 45 -1.56 -5.04 -15.65
N PHE A 46 -2.46 -4.07 -15.70
CA PHE A 46 -2.14 -2.71 -16.11
C PHE A 46 -1.82 -1.87 -14.85
N PHE A 47 -0.71 -1.13 -14.86
CA PHE A 47 -0.26 -0.30 -13.75
C PHE A 47 -0.47 1.19 -14.03
N GLU A 48 -1.06 1.88 -13.06
CA GLU A 48 -1.22 3.33 -13.05
C GLU A 48 -0.79 3.92 -11.70
N ILE A 49 -0.39 5.19 -11.72
CA ILE A 49 0.03 5.93 -10.53
C ILE A 49 -0.77 7.21 -10.39
N ASP A 50 -1.30 7.43 -9.19
CA ASP A 50 -2.00 8.64 -8.79
C ASP A 50 -1.17 9.38 -7.73
N ILE A 51 -0.63 10.54 -8.13
CA ILE A 51 0.28 11.36 -7.33
C ILE A 51 -0.41 12.64 -6.80
N GLU A 52 -1.71 12.82 -7.04
CA GLU A 52 -2.38 14.11 -6.79
C GLU A 52 -2.28 14.60 -5.34
N ALA A 53 -2.14 13.71 -4.36
CA ALA A 53 -2.16 14.07 -2.94
C ALA A 53 -0.79 14.44 -2.34
N ALA A 54 0.34 14.13 -2.97
CA ALA A 54 1.66 14.18 -2.31
C ALA A 54 2.41 15.53 -2.42
N GLY A 55 1.78 16.58 -2.95
CA GLY A 55 2.48 17.85 -3.26
C GLY A 55 3.55 17.68 -4.36
N TYR A 56 3.47 16.59 -5.12
CA TYR A 56 4.27 16.33 -6.31
C TYR A 56 3.46 16.82 -7.52
N GLN A 57 3.90 17.91 -8.14
CA GLN A 57 3.42 18.26 -9.47
C GLN A 57 4.27 17.52 -10.48
N ALA A 58 3.87 16.28 -10.79
CA ALA A 58 4.38 15.57 -11.95
C ALA A 58 3.44 15.85 -13.12
N ASP A 59 4.00 16.16 -14.29
CA ASP A 59 3.25 16.14 -15.52
C ASP A 59 2.93 14.69 -15.95
N ASP A 60 1.99 14.52 -16.88
CA ASP A 60 1.55 13.21 -17.33
C ASP A 60 2.73 12.36 -17.86
N THR A 61 3.73 13.00 -18.48
CA THR A 61 4.94 12.34 -18.96
C THR A 61 5.77 11.76 -17.82
N ALA A 62 6.02 12.53 -16.76
CA ALA A 62 6.75 12.05 -15.60
C ALA A 62 6.02 10.91 -14.86
N ASN A 63 4.68 10.97 -14.79
CA ASN A 63 3.87 9.89 -14.23
C ASN A 63 3.97 8.62 -15.07
N HIS A 64 3.93 8.75 -16.40
CA HIS A 64 4.10 7.63 -17.32
C HIS A 64 5.49 6.99 -17.19
N GLU A 65 6.57 7.78 -17.18
CA GLU A 65 7.94 7.27 -16.98
C GLU A 65 8.12 6.54 -15.65
N MET A 66 7.51 7.06 -14.58
CA MET A 66 7.50 6.40 -13.27
C MET A 66 6.74 5.07 -13.34
N ALA A 67 5.56 5.05 -13.96
CA ALA A 67 4.75 3.86 -14.12
C ALA A 67 5.48 2.77 -14.93
N GLU A 68 6.18 3.14 -16.01
CA GLU A 68 7.02 2.22 -16.79
C GLU A 68 8.16 1.63 -15.96
N THR A 69 8.84 2.46 -15.18
CA THR A 69 9.96 2.00 -14.33
C THR A 69 9.46 1.05 -13.25
N ILE A 70 8.34 1.39 -12.59
CA ILE A 70 7.72 0.53 -11.57
C ILE A 70 7.26 -0.79 -12.19
N ALA A 71 6.62 -0.76 -13.36
CA ALA A 71 6.23 -1.95 -14.08
C ALA A 71 7.46 -2.80 -14.43
N SER A 72 8.56 -2.20 -14.88
CA SER A 72 9.82 -2.91 -15.14
C SER A 72 10.35 -3.63 -13.89
N HIS A 73 10.41 -2.93 -12.75
CA HIS A 73 10.81 -3.53 -11.47
C HIS A 73 9.95 -4.76 -11.12
N LEU A 74 8.63 -4.68 -11.27
CA LEU A 74 7.75 -5.81 -10.98
C LEU A 74 7.88 -6.94 -12.02
N ASN A 75 8.10 -6.59 -13.29
CA ASN A 75 8.38 -7.56 -14.35
C ASN A 75 9.68 -8.34 -14.08
N GLU A 76 10.73 -7.70 -13.56
CA GLU A 76 11.98 -8.36 -13.14
C GLU A 76 11.75 -9.46 -12.10
N TRP A 77 10.71 -9.32 -11.28
CA TRP A 77 10.27 -10.32 -10.30
C TRP A 77 9.30 -11.36 -10.88
N GLY A 78 9.05 -11.33 -12.19
CA GLY A 78 8.26 -12.32 -12.92
C GLY A 78 6.77 -12.03 -13.04
N TYR A 79 6.30 -10.84 -12.64
CA TYR A 79 4.88 -10.47 -12.80
C TYR A 79 4.64 -9.75 -14.11
N THR A 80 3.63 -10.14 -14.88
CA THR A 80 3.32 -9.54 -16.19
C THR A 80 2.57 -8.21 -16.02
N ILE A 81 3.33 -7.12 -15.90
CA ILE A 81 2.81 -5.76 -15.69
C ILE A 81 3.02 -4.91 -16.95
N GLY A 82 1.96 -4.30 -17.46
CA GLY A 82 2.02 -3.27 -18.51
C GLY A 82 1.72 -1.88 -17.96
N SER A 83 2.24 -0.85 -18.63
CA SER A 83 1.97 0.57 -18.37
C SER A 83 1.09 1.24 -19.44
N ASP A 84 0.64 0.46 -20.42
CA ASP A 84 -0.14 0.92 -21.57
C ASP A 84 -1.64 0.67 -21.33
N ALA A 85 -2.42 1.75 -21.24
CA ALA A 85 -3.84 1.72 -20.91
C ALA A 85 -4.70 1.09 -22.03
N ASP A 86 -4.19 1.05 -23.27
CA ASP A 86 -4.94 0.57 -24.43
C ASP A 86 -4.85 -0.97 -24.58
N LYS A 87 -4.02 -1.63 -23.77
CA LYS A 87 -3.90 -3.10 -23.78
C LYS A 87 -4.93 -3.74 -22.85
N PRO A 88 -5.62 -4.80 -23.30
CA PRO A 88 -6.56 -5.50 -22.43
C PRO A 88 -5.80 -6.15 -21.27
N ALA A 89 -6.14 -5.73 -20.05
CA ALA A 89 -5.63 -6.32 -18.81
C ALA A 89 -6.78 -6.91 -18.01
N GLY A 90 -6.54 -8.05 -17.35
CA GLY A 90 -7.54 -8.67 -16.47
C GLY A 90 -7.67 -7.94 -15.13
N HIS A 91 -6.63 -7.23 -14.73
CA HIS A 91 -6.59 -6.46 -13.50
C HIS A 91 -5.92 -5.11 -13.72
N ARG A 92 -6.34 -4.11 -12.93
CA ARG A 92 -5.71 -2.81 -12.82
C ARG A 92 -5.04 -2.71 -11.46
N MET A 93 -3.77 -2.33 -11.45
CA MET A 93 -3.03 -1.99 -10.25
C MET A 93 -2.82 -0.49 -10.19
N GLN A 94 -3.29 0.13 -9.12
CA GLN A 94 -3.20 1.56 -8.91
C GLN A 94 -2.36 1.84 -7.67
N ALA A 95 -1.33 2.66 -7.81
CA ALA A 95 -0.59 3.20 -6.68
C ALA A 95 -1.07 4.61 -6.35
N THR A 96 -1.52 4.83 -5.12
CA THR A 96 -1.93 6.14 -4.60
C THR A 96 -0.91 6.61 -3.56
N ILE A 97 -0.37 7.80 -3.75
CA ILE A 97 0.57 8.43 -2.82
C ILE A 97 -0.15 9.55 -2.10
N GLU A 98 -0.38 9.37 -0.81
CA GLU A 98 -1.10 10.35 0.01
C GLU A 98 -0.23 11.56 0.39
N ALA A 99 -0.89 12.61 0.90
CA ALA A 99 -0.22 13.76 1.46
C ALA A 99 0.69 13.37 2.63
N VAL A 100 1.78 14.13 2.78
CA VAL A 100 2.62 14.05 3.98
C VAL A 100 1.75 14.34 5.20
N LYS A 101 1.77 13.42 6.17
CA LYS A 101 1.06 13.58 7.45
C LYS A 101 2.02 13.39 8.62
N HIS A 102 1.74 14.08 9.72
CA HIS A 102 2.47 13.88 10.96
C HIS A 102 1.91 12.64 11.69
N GLY A 103 2.71 11.59 11.82
CA GLY A 103 2.26 10.29 12.29
C GLY A 103 3.25 9.58 13.19
N SER A 104 2.93 8.35 13.58
CA SER A 104 3.88 7.47 14.26
C SER A 104 5.04 7.14 13.34
N THR A 105 6.26 7.09 13.87
CA THR A 105 7.43 6.68 13.10
C THR A 105 7.24 5.21 12.68
N PRO A 106 7.31 4.86 11.38
CA PRO A 106 7.18 3.50 10.92
C PRO A 106 8.20 2.57 11.57
N THR A 107 7.81 1.32 11.77
CA THR A 107 8.63 0.30 12.42
C THR A 107 9.99 0.19 11.72
N GLY A 108 11.08 0.16 12.50
CA GLY A 108 12.46 0.14 11.97
C GLY A 108 13.07 1.52 11.75
N PHE A 109 12.31 2.61 11.87
CA PHE A 109 12.81 3.99 11.71
C PHE A 109 12.75 4.83 13.00
N SER A 110 12.23 4.27 14.10
CA SER A 110 12.01 4.97 15.38
C SER A 110 13.27 5.63 15.96
N PHE A 111 14.46 5.12 15.65
CA PHE A 111 15.74 5.63 16.16
C PHE A 111 16.37 6.72 15.28
N THR A 112 15.96 6.86 14.01
CA THR A 112 16.62 7.74 13.03
C THR A 112 15.76 8.88 12.54
N ALA A 113 14.43 8.78 12.66
CA ALA A 113 13.50 9.76 12.10
C ALA A 113 12.45 10.31 13.09
N GLY A 114 12.29 9.70 14.27
CA GLY A 114 11.38 10.15 15.31
C GLY A 114 12.07 10.97 16.39
N ASN A 115 11.31 11.76 17.16
CA ASN A 115 11.84 12.33 18.39
C ASN A 115 12.10 11.20 19.40
N SER A 116 13.36 11.07 19.84
CA SER A 116 13.78 10.03 20.78
C SER A 116 13.63 10.43 22.25
N ASP A 117 13.26 11.67 22.58
CA ASP A 117 12.99 12.09 23.97
C ASP A 117 11.62 11.53 24.41
N PRO A 118 11.57 10.56 25.34
CA PRO A 118 10.32 9.96 25.81
C PRO A 118 9.38 10.93 26.52
N ARG A 119 9.86 12.12 26.88
CA ARG A 119 9.07 13.17 27.52
C ARG A 119 8.56 14.22 26.53
N ALA A 120 8.98 14.17 25.28
CA ALA A 120 8.52 15.11 24.27
C ALA A 120 7.13 14.71 23.76
N VAL A 121 6.31 15.72 23.45
CA VAL A 121 4.93 15.53 22.94
C VAL A 121 4.91 14.75 21.62
N ASN A 122 6.00 14.81 20.86
CA ASN A 122 6.20 14.14 19.58
C ASN A 122 7.13 12.92 19.67
N PHE A 123 7.27 12.28 20.84
CA PHE A 123 8.05 11.05 20.99
C PHE A 123 7.60 10.00 19.97
N GLN A 124 8.55 9.48 19.19
CA GLN A 124 8.31 8.53 18.09
C GLN A 124 7.27 9.02 17.06
N LYS A 125 7.23 10.33 16.81
CA LYS A 125 6.46 10.93 15.72
C LYS A 125 7.39 11.49 14.64
N ALA A 126 6.97 11.37 13.39
CA ALA A 126 7.69 11.84 12.22
C ALA A 126 6.71 12.25 11.11
N GLU A 127 7.21 13.01 10.13
CA GLU A 127 6.48 13.21 8.88
C GLU A 127 6.56 11.92 8.03
N ILE A 128 5.40 11.44 7.60
CA ILE A 128 5.27 10.18 6.86
C ILE A 128 4.44 10.38 5.60
N VAL A 129 4.75 9.60 4.57
CA VAL A 129 4.00 9.48 3.32
C VAL A 129 3.40 8.07 3.28
N PRO A 130 2.06 7.96 3.39
CA PRO A 130 1.36 6.71 3.09
C PRO A 130 1.36 6.45 1.60
N ILE A 131 1.68 5.22 1.21
CA ILE A 131 1.57 4.73 -0.15
C ILE A 131 0.68 3.50 -0.11
N THR A 132 -0.40 3.54 -0.88
CA THR A 132 -1.33 2.43 -1.03
C THR A 132 -1.21 1.89 -2.44
N CYS A 133 -1.06 0.58 -2.57
CA CYS A 133 -1.18 -0.12 -3.84
C CYS A 133 -2.47 -0.95 -3.82
N SER A 134 -3.31 -0.77 -4.83
CA SER A 134 -4.60 -1.42 -4.98
C SER A 134 -4.60 -2.27 -6.23
N LEU A 135 -5.02 -3.53 -6.14
CA LEU A 135 -5.30 -4.40 -7.28
C LEU A 135 -6.82 -4.51 -7.42
N ILE A 136 -7.34 -4.31 -8.63
CA ILE A 136 -8.77 -4.26 -8.92
C ILE A 136 -9.04 -5.10 -10.16
N SER A 137 -10.02 -6.00 -10.10
CA SER A 137 -10.46 -6.77 -11.28
C SER A 137 -11.14 -5.85 -12.29
N THR A 138 -10.74 -5.95 -13.57
CA THR A 138 -11.39 -5.17 -14.64
C THR A 138 -12.77 -5.71 -15.01
N ALA A 139 -13.03 -6.99 -14.70
CA ALA A 139 -14.33 -7.62 -14.87
C ALA A 139 -15.29 -7.31 -13.71
N ASN A 140 -14.76 -7.11 -12.49
CA ASN A 140 -15.57 -6.83 -11.30
C ASN A 140 -14.86 -5.85 -10.35
N SER A 141 -15.27 -4.58 -10.35
CA SER A 141 -14.65 -3.55 -9.51
C SER A 141 -14.84 -3.76 -7.99
N THR A 142 -15.77 -4.63 -7.58
CA THR A 142 -15.93 -5.00 -6.15
C THR A 142 -14.90 -6.02 -5.68
N GLU A 143 -14.24 -6.70 -6.62
CA GLU A 143 -13.12 -7.60 -6.36
C GLU A 143 -11.82 -6.78 -6.36
N SER A 144 -11.34 -6.46 -5.17
CA SER A 144 -10.16 -5.64 -4.98
C SER A 144 -9.40 -5.99 -3.70
N ALA A 145 -8.12 -5.64 -3.69
CA ALA A 145 -7.25 -5.79 -2.54
C ALA A 145 -6.30 -4.60 -2.47
N ASP A 146 -6.09 -4.10 -1.26
CA ASP A 146 -5.22 -2.96 -0.99
C ASP A 146 -4.08 -3.39 -0.08
N TYR A 147 -2.92 -2.78 -0.28
CA TYR A 147 -1.78 -2.89 0.61
C TYR A 147 -1.18 -1.50 0.84
N THR A 148 -1.09 -1.08 2.09
CA THR A 148 -0.60 0.25 2.46
C THR A 148 0.68 0.13 3.29
N MET A 149 1.68 0.93 2.94
CA MET A 149 2.89 1.13 3.75
C MET A 149 3.14 2.61 3.99
N GLU A 150 3.72 2.92 5.15
CA GLU A 150 4.07 4.29 5.53
C GLU A 150 5.59 4.46 5.48
N PHE A 151 6.05 5.52 4.80
CA PHE A 151 7.47 5.83 4.65
C PHE A 151 7.81 7.19 5.26
N ILE A 152 9.03 7.36 5.77
CA ILE A 152 9.48 8.67 6.25
C ILE A 152 9.55 9.67 5.09
N ALA A 153 8.83 10.78 5.23
CA ALA A 153 8.88 11.94 4.37
C ALA A 153 10.21 12.68 4.59
N LYS A 154 11.31 12.21 3.99
CA LYS A 154 12.56 12.99 4.00
C LYS A 154 12.49 14.07 2.92
N PRO A 155 12.91 15.30 3.22
CA PRO A 155 13.14 16.29 2.18
C PRO A 155 14.33 15.81 1.33
N LEU A 156 14.05 15.40 0.09
CA LEU A 156 15.07 15.15 -0.93
C LEU A 156 14.85 16.17 -2.06
N SER A 157 15.94 16.80 -2.51
CA SER A 157 15.92 17.75 -3.62
C SER A 157 16.12 17.03 -4.96
N GLY A 158 15.37 17.41 -5.99
CA GLY A 158 15.62 16.96 -7.37
C GLY A 158 15.32 15.48 -7.65
N GLY A 159 16.07 14.87 -8.58
CA GLY A 159 15.83 13.53 -9.12
C GLY A 159 15.93 12.37 -8.11
N GLU A 160 16.66 12.55 -7.00
CA GLU A 160 16.76 11.55 -5.92
C GLU A 160 15.41 11.30 -5.22
N LYS A 161 14.55 12.32 -5.14
CA LYS A 161 13.19 12.19 -4.59
C LYS A 161 12.34 11.26 -5.45
N ARG A 162 12.50 11.32 -6.78
CA ARG A 162 11.75 10.49 -7.74
C ARG A 162 12.21 9.04 -7.72
N SER A 163 13.52 8.77 -7.76
CA SER A 163 14.05 7.40 -7.70
C SER A 163 13.57 6.70 -6.43
N ARG A 164 13.67 7.36 -5.29
CA ARG A 164 13.22 6.79 -4.02
C ARG A 164 11.72 6.52 -3.99
N LEU A 165 10.91 7.42 -4.57
CA LEU A 165 9.48 7.21 -4.65
C LEU A 165 9.13 6.01 -5.54
N ILE A 166 9.81 5.85 -6.67
CA ILE A 166 9.71 4.66 -7.53
C ILE A 166 9.99 3.40 -6.70
N ASP A 167 11.12 3.36 -5.98
CA ASP A 167 11.51 2.20 -5.16
C ASP A 167 10.47 1.88 -4.08
N GLN A 168 9.95 2.91 -3.40
CA GLN A 168 8.94 2.76 -2.37
C GLN A 168 7.63 2.22 -2.94
N VAL A 169 7.15 2.79 -4.06
CA VAL A 169 5.93 2.31 -4.73
C VAL A 169 6.09 0.88 -5.24
N SER A 170 7.21 0.58 -5.92
CA SER A 170 7.54 -0.78 -6.37
C SER A 170 7.54 -1.77 -5.20
N THR A 171 8.09 -1.36 -4.05
CA THR A 171 8.10 -2.17 -2.83
C THR A 171 6.69 -2.45 -2.30
N VAL A 172 5.82 -1.44 -2.21
CA VAL A 172 4.43 -1.61 -1.75
C VAL A 172 3.67 -2.55 -2.68
N CYS A 173 3.76 -2.34 -3.99
CA CYS A 173 3.05 -3.14 -4.98
C CYS A 173 3.58 -4.58 -5.08
N LEU A 174 4.88 -4.79 -4.94
CA LEU A 174 5.43 -6.14 -4.85
C LEU A 174 4.90 -6.88 -3.61
N ASN A 175 4.85 -6.20 -2.46
CA ASN A 175 4.34 -6.78 -1.23
C ASN A 175 2.83 -7.08 -1.32
N LEU A 176 2.04 -6.25 -2.03
CA LEU A 176 0.64 -6.58 -2.37
C LEU A 176 0.56 -7.92 -3.11
N LEU A 177 1.28 -8.06 -4.22
CA LEU A 177 1.27 -9.29 -5.05
C LEU A 177 1.70 -10.52 -4.25
N LYS A 178 2.76 -10.41 -3.44
CA LYS A 178 3.21 -11.48 -2.56
C LYS A 178 2.19 -11.83 -1.48
N SER A 179 1.53 -10.83 -0.87
CA SER A 179 0.51 -11.06 0.16
C SER A 179 -0.71 -11.81 -0.39
N LEU A 180 -1.07 -11.52 -1.65
CA LEU A 180 -2.12 -12.22 -2.38
C LEU A 180 -1.70 -13.59 -2.90
N LYS A 181 -0.40 -13.93 -2.83
CA LYS A 181 0.17 -15.16 -3.39
C LYS A 181 -0.07 -15.28 -4.91
N VAL A 182 -0.02 -14.15 -5.62
CA VAL A 182 -0.02 -14.13 -7.09
C VAL A 182 1.24 -14.83 -7.58
N GLN A 183 1.09 -15.79 -8.48
CA GLN A 183 2.22 -16.55 -8.99
C GLN A 183 2.93 -15.74 -10.09
N PRO A 184 4.25 -15.53 -10.01
CA PRO A 184 4.99 -14.99 -11.13
C PRO A 184 4.93 -15.97 -12.32
N GLU A 185 4.87 -15.43 -13.53
CA GLU A 185 4.89 -16.25 -14.74
C GLU A 185 6.29 -16.87 -14.87
N GLU A 186 6.33 -18.20 -14.96
CA GLU A 186 7.57 -18.96 -15.08
C GLU A 186 8.22 -18.59 -16.43
N ARG A 187 9.24 -17.73 -16.40
CA ARG A 187 9.94 -17.29 -17.62
C ARG A 187 10.55 -18.52 -18.30
N ALA A 188 10.24 -18.71 -19.59
CA ALA A 188 10.82 -19.77 -20.41
C ALA A 188 12.36 -19.76 -20.49
N ASP A 189 13.01 -18.66 -20.09
CA ASP A 189 14.46 -18.48 -19.99
C ASP A 189 15.08 -18.87 -18.63
N ALA A 190 14.36 -19.63 -17.78
CA ALA A 190 14.80 -20.06 -16.45
C ALA A 190 16.14 -20.85 -16.38
N LEU A 191 16.80 -21.13 -17.52
CA LEU A 191 18.17 -21.65 -17.56
C LEU A 191 19.25 -20.60 -17.26
N GLN A 192 18.89 -19.32 -17.22
CA GLN A 192 19.74 -18.24 -16.71
C GLN A 192 18.95 -17.45 -15.67
N ALA A 193 18.83 -17.99 -14.45
CA ALA A 193 18.32 -17.26 -13.31
C ALA A 193 19.30 -16.13 -12.92
N THR A 194 19.31 -15.05 -13.68
CA THR A 194 19.89 -13.78 -13.24
C THR A 194 18.95 -13.22 -12.19
N SER A 195 19.47 -13.01 -10.97
CA SER A 195 18.78 -12.25 -9.94
C SER A 195 18.28 -10.91 -10.53
N PRO A 196 17.11 -10.41 -10.09
CA PRO A 196 16.60 -9.12 -10.57
C PRO A 196 17.63 -8.02 -10.32
N SER A 197 17.71 -7.06 -11.23
CA SER A 197 18.64 -5.94 -11.11
C SER A 197 18.17 -4.95 -10.04
N TRP A 198 16.87 -4.87 -9.83
CA TRP A 198 16.23 -4.15 -8.74
C TRP A 198 15.83 -5.08 -7.58
N ALA A 199 16.09 -4.63 -6.35
CA ALA A 199 15.65 -5.28 -5.12
C ALA A 199 14.83 -4.29 -4.26
N PRO A 200 13.70 -4.73 -3.68
CA PRO A 200 12.86 -3.87 -2.85
C PRO A 200 13.57 -3.45 -1.57
N ASP A 201 13.29 -2.23 -1.13
CA ASP A 201 13.80 -1.69 0.13
C ASP A 201 13.35 -2.51 1.34
N VAL A 202 12.12 -3.03 1.27
CA VAL A 202 11.50 -3.84 2.31
C VAL A 202 10.80 -5.06 1.70
N LEU A 203 11.39 -6.24 1.81
CA LEU A 203 10.76 -7.50 1.40
C LEU A 203 10.20 -8.24 2.60
N ILE A 204 8.90 -8.53 2.57
CA ILE A 204 8.24 -9.31 3.62
C ILE A 204 7.98 -10.71 3.07
N GLU A 205 8.66 -11.71 3.63
CA GLU A 205 8.45 -13.11 3.30
C GLU A 205 7.85 -13.84 4.48
N THR A 206 6.70 -14.47 4.26
CA THR A 206 6.11 -15.37 5.25
C THR A 206 6.47 -16.80 4.86
N VAL A 207 7.41 -17.39 5.60
CA VAL A 207 7.79 -18.79 5.43
C VAL A 207 7.03 -19.60 6.48
N GLU A 208 6.20 -20.53 6.02
CA GLU A 208 5.69 -21.61 6.86
C GLU A 208 6.82 -22.64 6.99
N GLU A 209 7.46 -22.70 8.16
CA GLU A 209 8.55 -23.65 8.41
C GLU A 209 7.95 -25.05 8.56
N PRO A 210 8.26 -26.03 7.67
CA PRO A 210 7.86 -27.40 7.89
C PRO A 210 8.62 -27.98 9.08
N GLU A 211 7.91 -28.69 9.96
CA GLU A 211 8.49 -29.35 11.14
C GLU A 211 9.70 -30.19 10.74
N THR A 212 10.90 -29.81 11.20
CA THR A 212 12.08 -30.67 11.06
C THR A 212 11.84 -31.92 11.91
N GLN A 213 11.60 -33.03 11.24
CA GLN A 213 11.52 -34.35 11.86
C GLN A 213 12.85 -34.66 12.54
N THR A 214 12.78 -34.85 13.85
CA THR A 214 13.86 -35.36 14.69
C THR A 214 14.47 -36.62 14.07
N GLU A 215 15.79 -36.65 13.89
CA GLU A 215 16.53 -37.85 13.44
C GLU A 215 16.26 -39.07 14.34
N PRO A 216 16.21 -40.29 13.76
CA PRO A 216 15.94 -41.52 14.50
C PRO A 216 17.24 -42.08 15.09
N GLY A 217 17.42 -42.01 16.41
CA GLY A 217 18.62 -42.61 16.98
C GLY A 217 18.86 -42.48 18.48
N LYS A 218 17.90 -42.82 19.35
CA LYS A 218 18.18 -43.47 20.65
C LYS A 218 16.90 -43.94 21.37
N PRO A 219 16.96 -45.05 22.12
CA PRO A 219 15.78 -45.80 22.53
C PRO A 219 15.06 -45.17 23.73
N VAL A 220 13.74 -45.35 23.67
CA VAL A 220 12.70 -45.09 24.67
C VAL A 220 13.00 -45.78 26.01
N PRO A 221 12.48 -45.24 27.13
CA PRO A 221 11.58 -46.05 27.95
C PRO A 221 10.19 -45.42 28.09
N SER A 222 9.18 -46.28 27.94
CA SER A 222 7.74 -46.11 28.16
C SER A 222 7.42 -45.38 29.47
N GLU A 223 6.27 -44.75 29.73
CA GLU A 223 4.90 -44.89 29.23
C GLU A 223 4.12 -43.71 29.87
N THR A 224 3.20 -43.06 29.16
CA THR A 224 1.81 -42.80 29.60
C THR A 224 1.10 -41.88 28.59
N ASN A 225 -0.10 -42.31 28.25
CA ASN A 225 -1.03 -41.69 27.30
C ASN A 225 -1.46 -40.29 27.74
N ASP A 226 -1.53 -39.34 26.81
CA ASP A 226 -2.75 -38.52 26.61
C ASP A 226 -2.74 -37.73 25.29
N VAL A 227 -3.73 -38.07 24.47
CA VAL A 227 -4.56 -37.32 23.51
C VAL A 227 -4.07 -35.94 23.00
N ASN A 228 -4.05 -35.84 21.66
CA ASN A 228 -4.07 -34.63 20.81
C ASN A 228 -2.71 -33.97 20.46
N ALA A 229 -2.02 -34.55 19.48
CA ALA A 229 -0.97 -33.86 18.75
C ALA A 229 -1.59 -32.82 17.80
N GLU A 230 -1.87 -31.61 18.31
CA GLU A 230 -2.10 -30.45 17.45
C GLU A 230 -0.83 -30.17 16.64
N LYS A 231 -0.96 -30.19 15.30
CA LYS A 231 0.08 -29.75 14.35
C LYS A 231 0.59 -28.36 14.76
N LYS A 232 1.88 -28.22 15.05
CA LYS A 232 2.48 -26.96 15.47
C LYS A 232 2.95 -26.19 14.23
N SER A 233 2.07 -25.39 13.64
CA SER A 233 2.48 -24.47 12.56
C SER A 233 3.19 -23.24 13.16
N TYR A 234 4.48 -23.09 12.90
CA TYR A 234 5.23 -21.86 13.20
C TYR A 234 5.22 -20.95 11.96
N LYS A 235 4.93 -19.66 12.15
CA LYS A 235 5.04 -18.66 11.09
C LYS A 235 6.31 -17.84 11.30
N GLN A 236 7.18 -17.82 10.30
CA GLN A 236 8.34 -16.93 10.27
C GLN A 236 8.07 -15.79 9.29
N ILE A 237 8.17 -14.56 9.78
CA ILE A 237 8.16 -13.37 8.93
C ILE A 237 9.58 -12.85 8.86
N THR A 238 10.16 -12.86 7.65
CA THR A 238 11.47 -12.25 7.38
C THR A 238 11.23 -10.91 6.72
N ILE A 239 11.71 -9.83 7.35
CA ILE A 239 11.70 -8.48 6.81
C ILE A 239 13.13 -8.16 6.37
N HIS A 240 13.37 -8.14 5.06
CA HIS A 240 14.62 -7.66 4.50
C HIS A 240 14.54 -6.13 4.43
N ASN A 241 15.27 -5.41 5.28
CA ASN A 241 15.48 -3.96 5.16
C ASN A 241 16.94 -3.73 4.73
N GLN A 242 17.31 -2.53 4.27
CA GLN A 242 18.66 -2.08 3.85
C GLN A 242 19.80 -2.24 4.91
N GLY A 243 19.57 -3.03 5.96
CA GLY A 243 20.53 -3.45 6.99
C GLY A 243 20.44 -4.96 7.24
N SER A 244 20.49 -5.38 8.51
CA SER A 244 20.32 -6.81 8.85
C SER A 244 18.84 -7.21 8.77
N PRO A 245 18.51 -8.37 8.18
CA PRO A 245 17.14 -8.86 8.10
C PRO A 245 16.58 -9.07 9.52
N VAL A 246 15.35 -8.62 9.73
CA VAL A 246 14.62 -8.87 10.98
C VAL A 246 13.78 -10.12 10.81
N ILE A 247 14.08 -11.15 11.59
CA ILE A 247 13.35 -12.41 11.59
C ILE A 247 12.41 -12.44 12.80
N LEU A 248 11.11 -12.39 12.55
CA LEU A 248 10.08 -12.51 13.57
C LEU A 248 9.53 -13.93 13.56
N LYS A 249 9.78 -14.67 14.65
CA LYS A 249 9.18 -15.99 14.88
C LYS A 249 7.90 -15.80 15.68
N LEU A 250 6.75 -15.98 15.04
CA LEU A 250 5.47 -15.90 15.73
C LEU A 250 5.19 -17.22 16.43
N GLY A 251 4.97 -17.13 17.74
CA GLY A 251 4.49 -18.24 18.55
C GLY A 251 3.02 -18.57 18.26
N HIS A 252 2.51 -19.62 18.91
CA HIS A 252 1.17 -20.16 18.71
C HIS A 252 0.05 -19.10 18.73
N GLU A 253 -0.78 -19.08 17.68
CA GLU A 253 -2.04 -18.33 17.67
C GLU A 253 -2.97 -18.95 18.71
N ARG A 254 -3.27 -18.21 19.79
CA ARG A 254 -4.29 -18.63 20.76
C ARG A 254 -5.67 -18.42 20.12
N LYS A 255 -6.40 -19.51 19.93
CA LYS A 255 -7.82 -19.49 19.53
C LYS A 255 -8.70 -18.85 20.59
#